data_AF-A0A024H1I9-F1
#
_entry.id   AF-A0A024H1I9-F1
#
_cell.length_a   1.000
_cell.length_b   1.000
_cell.length_c   1.000
_cell.angle_alpha   90.00
_cell.angle_beta   90.00
_cell.angle_gamma   90.00
#
_symmetry.space_group_name_H-M   'P 1'
#
loop_
_entity.id
_entity.type
_entity.pdbx_description
1 polymer ?
#
loop_
_entity_poly.entity_id
_entity_poly.type
_entity_poly.pdbx_seq_one_letter_code
_entity_poly.pdbx_strand_id
1 'polypeptide(L)'
;MSQAQLAERLAAMLGVKFDSSAVSRIENPDSGRVIKLDEAAAAAEVLGVPLSALVSSGGTVETRIAELRRELERQRGRASGAEWEFNQAQAAMVAVEQEIAQLDSSRQG
;
A
#
# COMPACT_ATOMS: atom_id res chain seq x y z
N MET A 1 -5.27 -18.16 25.21
CA MET A 1 -3.93 -18.51 25.73
C MET A 1 -3.39 -17.29 26.46
N SER A 2 -2.85 -17.45 27.66
CA SER A 2 -2.21 -16.34 28.39
C SER A 2 -0.75 -16.14 27.99
N GLN A 3 -0.16 -14.97 28.27
CA GLN A 3 1.27 -14.71 28.02
C GLN A 3 2.19 -15.71 28.73
N ALA A 4 1.82 -16.13 29.95
CA ALA A 4 2.57 -17.15 30.69
C ALA A 4 2.53 -18.52 30.00
N GLN A 5 1.35 -18.93 29.51
CA GLN A 5 1.19 -20.18 28.76
C GLN A 5 1.93 -20.15 27.41
N LEU A 6 1.94 -19.00 26.74
CA LEU A 6 2.72 -18.80 25.52
C LEU A 6 4.22 -18.87 25.80
N ALA A 7 4.69 -18.20 26.85
CA ALA A 7 6.10 -18.23 27.26
C ALA A 7 6.58 -19.66 27.57
N GLU A 8 5.79 -20.43 28.31
CA GLU A 8 6.12 -21.82 28.65
C GLU A 8 6.22 -22.71 27.40
N ARG A 9 5.29 -22.57 26.47
CA ARG A 9 5.30 -23.33 25.20
C ARG A 9 6.47 -22.94 24.29
N LEU A 10 6.76 -21.65 24.20
CA LEU A 10 7.92 -21.14 23.44
C LEU A 10 9.24 -21.60 24.04
N ALA A 11 9.36 -21.57 25.37
CA ALA A 11 10.54 -22.07 26.09
C ALA A 11 10.78 -23.56 25.81
N ALA A 12 9.70 -24.36 25.83
CA ALA A 12 9.77 -25.79 25.54
C ALA A 12 10.20 -26.08 24.09
N MET A 13 9.71 -25.30 23.12
CA MET A 13 10.06 -25.46 21.70
C MET A 13 11.48 -25.01 21.37
N LEU A 14 11.91 -23.86 21.90
CA LEU A 14 13.18 -23.25 21.56
C LEU A 14 14.34 -23.77 22.43
N GLY A 15 14.04 -24.51 23.51
CA GLY A 15 15.04 -25.01 24.45
C GLY A 15 15.75 -23.89 25.24
N VAL A 16 15.16 -22.69 25.29
CA VAL A 16 15.71 -21.52 25.98
C VAL A 16 14.73 -21.00 27.03
N LYS A 17 15.25 -20.29 28.04
CA LYS A 17 14.39 -19.60 29.00
C LYS A 17 13.62 -18.48 28.28
N PHE A 18 12.30 -18.59 28.29
CA PHE A 18 11.38 -17.60 27.76
C PHE A 18 10.42 -17.21 28.88
N ASP A 19 10.45 -15.94 29.29
CA ASP A 19 9.60 -15.44 30.37
C ASP A 19 8.41 -14.62 29.83
N SER A 20 7.41 -14.37 30.67
CA SER A 20 6.23 -13.59 30.28
C SER A 20 6.58 -12.16 29.91
N SER A 21 7.67 -11.59 30.43
CA SER A 21 8.13 -10.24 30.08
C SER A 21 8.71 -10.18 28.66
N ALA A 22 9.32 -11.26 28.19
CA ALA A 22 9.78 -11.41 26.81
C ALA A 22 8.58 -11.47 25.85
N VAL A 23 7.52 -12.18 26.23
CA VAL A 23 6.25 -12.17 25.48
C VAL A 23 5.65 -10.77 25.45
N SER A 24 5.55 -10.07 26.59
CA SER A 24 5.02 -8.71 26.62
C SER A 24 5.83 -7.73 25.76
N ARG A 25 7.15 -7.90 25.67
CA ARG A 25 8.00 -7.11 24.76
C ARG A 25 7.80 -7.47 23.29
N ILE A 26 7.55 -8.73 22.97
CA ILE A 26 7.19 -9.15 21.60
C ILE A 26 5.86 -8.53 21.16
N GLU A 27 4.89 -8.49 22.06
CA GLU A 27 3.56 -7.92 21.78
C GLU A 27 3.56 -6.39 21.72
N ASN A 28 4.55 -5.73 22.32
CA ASN A 28 4.67 -4.27 22.32
C ASN A 28 5.58 -3.80 21.16
N PRO A 29 5.02 -3.14 20.13
CA PRO A 29 5.79 -2.62 19.00
C PRO A 29 6.86 -1.60 19.40
N ASP A 30 6.64 -0.86 20.49
CA ASP A 30 7.53 0.19 20.98
C ASP A 30 8.69 -0.35 21.82
N SER A 31 8.76 -1.66 22.05
CA SER A 31 9.82 -2.27 22.87
C SER A 31 11.21 -2.24 22.21
N GLY A 32 11.27 -1.96 20.90
CA GLY A 32 12.50 -2.03 20.12
C GLY A 32 13.11 -3.43 20.01
N ARG A 33 12.40 -4.49 20.45
CA ARG A 33 12.88 -5.86 20.44
C ARG A 33 12.85 -6.42 19.02
N VAL A 34 14.02 -6.67 18.45
CA VAL A 34 14.13 -7.44 17.20
C VAL A 34 13.86 -8.92 17.50
N ILE A 35 12.82 -9.48 16.87
CA ILE A 35 12.43 -10.89 16.98
C ILE A 35 13.24 -11.69 15.96
N LYS A 36 13.93 -12.76 16.39
CA LYS A 36 14.66 -13.64 15.47
C LYS A 36 13.70 -14.53 14.68
N LEU A 37 14.11 -14.96 13.48
CA LEU A 37 13.29 -15.82 12.63
C LEU A 37 12.87 -17.12 13.34
N ASP A 38 13.77 -17.75 14.10
CA ASP A 38 13.49 -18.97 14.86
C ASP A 38 12.42 -18.74 15.94
N GLU A 39 12.43 -17.58 16.60
CA GLU A 39 11.41 -17.21 17.60
C GLU A 39 10.05 -16.98 16.94
N ALA A 40 10.03 -16.30 15.80
CA ALA A 40 8.81 -16.06 15.04
C ALA A 40 8.23 -17.38 14.49
N ALA A 41 9.08 -18.31 14.04
CA ALA A 41 8.68 -19.64 13.60
C ALA A 41 8.06 -20.47 14.74
N ALA A 42 8.70 -20.47 15.91
CA ALA A 42 8.14 -21.15 17.09
C ALA A 42 6.81 -20.52 17.54
N ALA A 43 6.69 -19.18 17.50
CA ALA A 43 5.43 -18.50 17.82
C ALA A 43 4.31 -18.87 16.84
N ALA A 44 4.61 -18.96 15.54
CA ALA A 44 3.66 -19.37 14.52
C ALA A 44 3.14 -20.79 14.78
N GLU A 45 4.04 -21.71 15.11
CA GLU A 45 3.69 -23.10 15.44
C GLU A 45 2.83 -23.20 16.70
N VAL A 46 3.20 -22.51 17.79
CA VAL A 46 2.40 -22.50 19.03
C VAL A 46 1.00 -21.90 18.83
N LEU A 47 0.91 -20.87 17.98
CA LEU A 47 -0.34 -20.18 17.68
C LEU A 47 -1.19 -20.91 16.61
N GLY A 48 -0.63 -21.90 15.92
CA GLY A 48 -1.29 -22.61 14.83
C GLY A 48 -1.58 -21.73 13.62
N VAL A 49 -0.76 -20.70 13.39
CA VAL A 49 -0.89 -19.77 12.25
C VAL A 49 0.35 -19.87 11.35
N PRO A 50 0.24 -19.57 10.05
CA PRO A 50 1.43 -19.54 9.20
C PRO A 50 2.39 -18.42 9.63
N LEU A 51 3.70 -18.66 9.54
CA LEU A 51 4.73 -17.66 9.85
C LEU A 51 4.55 -16.35 9.08
N SER A 52 4.06 -16.44 7.84
CA SER A 52 3.70 -15.28 7.03
C SER A 52 2.66 -14.37 7.69
N ALA A 53 1.80 -14.87 8.57
CA ALA A 53 0.83 -14.04 9.30
C ALA A 53 1.48 -13.24 10.44
N LEU A 54 2.60 -13.71 11.01
CA LEU A 54 3.36 -13.00 12.05
C LEU A 54 4.39 -12.04 11.46
N VAL A 55 4.94 -12.39 10.29
CA VAL A 55 5.90 -11.57 9.54
C VAL A 55 5.19 -10.60 8.59
N SER A 56 3.89 -10.77 8.34
CA SER A 56 3.07 -9.76 7.68
C SER A 56 2.79 -8.61 8.64
N SER A 57 3.82 -7.82 8.90
CA SER A 57 3.62 -6.39 8.88
C SER A 57 3.05 -6.08 7.50
N GLY A 58 1.72 -5.92 7.43
CA GLY A 58 1.07 -5.29 6.29
C GLY A 58 1.94 -4.12 5.84
N GLY A 59 2.27 -4.11 4.55
CA GLY A 59 3.35 -3.31 3.98
C GLY A 59 3.50 -2.00 4.71
N THR A 60 4.72 -1.76 5.22
CA THR A 60 5.03 -0.65 6.12
C THR A 60 4.38 0.66 5.67
N VAL A 61 4.18 1.63 6.56
CA VAL A 61 3.65 2.96 6.19
C VAL A 61 4.36 3.51 4.95
N GLU A 62 5.66 3.27 4.81
CA GLU A 62 6.48 3.60 3.63
C GLU A 62 6.06 2.87 2.36
N THR A 63 5.74 1.57 2.45
CA THR A 63 5.19 0.79 1.34
C THR A 63 3.84 1.34 0.90
N ARG A 64 2.96 1.66 1.86
CA ARG A 64 1.66 2.27 1.57
C ARG A 64 1.81 3.65 0.94
N ILE A 65 2.75 4.46 1.43
CA ILE A 65 3.11 5.75 0.84
C ILE A 65 3.63 5.57 -0.58
N ALA A 66 4.47 4.58 -0.85
CA ALA A 66 5.01 4.31 -2.18
C ALA A 66 3.90 3.88 -3.17
N GLU A 67 2.94 3.07 -2.73
CA GLU A 67 1.73 2.74 -3.52
C GLU A 67 0.89 3.98 -3.84
N LEU A 68 0.60 4.81 -2.84
CA LEU A 68 -0.19 6.02 -3.03
C LEU A 68 0.51 7.03 -3.95
N ARG A 69 1.83 7.16 -3.86
CA ARG A 69 2.63 7.99 -4.79
C ARG A 69 2.53 7.48 -6.23
N ARG A 70 2.61 6.16 -6.44
CA ARG A 70 2.45 5.56 -7.77
C ARG A 70 1.05 5.77 -8.33
N GLU A 71 0.02 5.66 -7.48
CA GLU A 71 -1.36 5.93 -7.90
C GLU A 71 -1.55 7.41 -8.26
N LEU A 72 -1.00 8.33 -7.45
CA LEU A 72 -1.06 9.76 -7.73
C LEU A 72 -0.45 10.09 -9.10
N GLU A 73 0.71 9.50 -9.42
CA GLU A 73 1.38 9.73 -10.70
C GLU A 73 0.56 9.22 -11.89
N ARG A 74 -0.08 8.04 -11.75
CA ARG A 74 -1.01 7.53 -12.77
C ARG A 74 -2.18 8.49 -13.00
N GLN A 75 -2.79 9.01 -11.93
CA GLN A 75 -3.92 9.92 -12.04
C GLN A 75 -3.51 11.26 -12.69
N ARG A 76 -2.31 11.77 -12.37
CA ARG A 76 -1.74 12.95 -13.04
C ARG A 76 -1.56 12.73 -14.54
N GLY A 77 -0.97 11.60 -14.94
CA GLY A 77 -0.81 11.26 -16.36
C GLY A 77 -2.15 11.21 -17.11
N ARG A 78 -3.18 10.62 -16.48
CA ARG A 78 -4.55 10.59 -17.05
C ARG A 78 -5.15 11.99 -17.19
N ALA A 79 -4.99 12.85 -16.17
CA ALA A 79 -5.48 14.22 -16.21
C ALA A 79 -4.81 15.03 -17.31
N SER A 80 -3.49 14.95 -17.44
CA SER A 80 -2.75 15.64 -18.50
C SER A 80 -3.14 15.15 -19.90
N GLY A 81 -3.37 13.85 -20.08
CA GLY A 81 -3.89 13.31 -21.35
C GLY A 81 -5.26 13.86 -21.70
N ALA A 82 -6.19 13.86 -20.74
CA ALA A 82 -7.54 14.41 -20.93
C ALA A 82 -7.53 15.91 -21.22
N GLU A 83 -6.65 16.68 -20.59
CA GLU A 83 -6.50 18.12 -20.85
C GLU A 83 -5.99 18.38 -22.27
N TRP A 84 -5.03 17.58 -22.75
CA TRP A 84 -4.57 17.67 -24.13
C TRP A 84 -5.69 17.35 -25.13
N GLU A 85 -6.44 16.28 -24.91
CA GLU A 85 -7.59 15.90 -25.75
C GLU A 85 -8.66 17.01 -25.77
N PHE A 86 -8.95 17.61 -24.61
CA PHE A 86 -9.90 18.70 -24.49
C PHE A 86 -9.47 19.92 -25.32
N ASN A 87 -8.20 20.34 -25.20
CA ASN A 87 -7.67 21.46 -25.95
C ASN A 87 -7.72 21.23 -27.47
N GLN A 88 -7.44 19.99 -27.91
CA GLN A 88 -7.53 19.61 -29.32
C GLN A 88 -8.98 19.64 -29.83
N ALA A 89 -9.93 19.12 -29.05
CA ALA A 89 -11.34 19.19 -29.38
C ALA A 89 -11.83 20.64 -29.48
N GLN A 90 -11.41 21.50 -28.56
CA GLN A 90 -11.76 22.92 -28.57
C GLN A 90 -11.19 23.63 -29.81
N ALA A 91 -9.94 23.36 -30.19
CA ALA A 91 -9.35 23.92 -31.40
C ALA A 91 -10.09 23.46 -32.67
N ALA A 92 -10.50 22.18 -32.72
CA ALA A 92 -11.30 21.66 -33.82
C ALA A 92 -12.68 22.32 -33.91
N MET A 93 -13.34 22.58 -32.78
CA MET A 93 -14.62 23.30 -32.75
C MET A 93 -14.48 24.70 -33.34
N VAL A 94 -13.46 25.46 -32.92
CA VAL A 94 -13.20 26.80 -33.45
C VAL A 94 -12.94 26.77 -34.97
N ALA A 95 -12.21 25.77 -35.47
CA ALA A 95 -11.98 25.62 -36.91
C ALA A 95 -13.28 25.37 -37.68
N VAL A 96 -14.16 24.52 -37.15
CA VAL A 96 -15.48 24.25 -37.75
C VAL A 96 -16.36 25.50 -37.75
N GLU A 97 -16.39 26.26 -36.66
CA GLU A 97 -17.13 27.53 -36.58
C GLU A 97 -16.66 28.54 -37.63
N GLN A 98 -15.35 28.64 -37.85
CA GLN A 98 -14.76 29.51 -38.86
C GLN A 98 -15.13 29.06 -40.28
N GLU A 99 -15.10 27.76 -40.56
CA GLU A 99 -15.50 27.22 -41.86
C GLU A 99 -16.97 27.50 -42.16
N ILE A 100 -17.87 27.31 -41.18
CA ILE A 100 -19.29 27.66 -41.30
C ILE A 100 -19.45 29.15 -41.64
N ALA A 101 -18.77 30.04 -40.90
CA ALA A 101 -18.85 31.47 -41.13
C ALA A 101 -18.35 31.89 -42.53
N GLN A 102 -17.29 31.25 -43.04
CA GLN A 102 -16.78 31.49 -44.39
C GLN A 102 -17.75 31.03 -45.48
N LEU A 103 -18.37 29.86 -45.30
CA LEU A 103 -19.37 29.33 -46.23
C LEU A 103 -20.63 30.20 -46.27
N ASP A 104 -21.09 30.68 -45.12
CA ASP A 104 -22.24 31.57 -45.03
C ASP A 104 -21.97 32.93 -45.67
N SER A 105 -20.77 33.47 -45.49
CA SER A 105 -20.35 34.72 -46.14
C SER A 105 -20.29 34.57 -47.67
N SER A 106 -19.82 33.42 -48.15
CA SER A 106 -19.70 33.11 -49.58
C SER A 106 -21.05 32.87 -50.26
N ARG A 107 -22.12 32.60 -49.50
CA ARG A 107 -23.50 32.46 -50.03
C ARG A 107 -24.24 33.79 -50.17
N GLN A 108 -23.81 34.84 -49.47
CA GLN A 108 -24.51 36.12 -49.40
C GLN A 108 -23.93 37.21 -50.31
N GLY A 109 -22.72 37.01 -50.85
CA GLY A 109 -22.07 37.88 -51.84
C GLY A 109 -22.26 37.37 -53.27
#